data_AF-A0A378F6L9-F1
#
_entry.id   AF-A0A378F6L9-F1
#
_cell.length_a   1.000
_cell.length_b   1.000
_cell.length_c   1.000
_cell.angle_alpha   90.00
_cell.angle_beta   90.00
_cell.angle_gamma   90.00
#
_symmetry.space_group_name_H-M   'P 1'
#
loop_
_entity.id
_entity.type
_entity.pdbx_description
1 polymer ?
#
loop_
_entity_poly.entity_id
_entity_poly.type
_entity_poly.pdbx_seq_one_letter_code
_entity_poly.pdbx_strand_id
1 'polypeptide(L)'
;MQIDKEERGNKGAALTTFISLAGSYLVLMPNNPRAGGISRRIEGDDRTELKEALASLELPDGMGLIVRTAGVGKSAEALQWDLSFRLKHWEAIQKAAESRPAPFLIHQESNVIVRAFRDYLRQDIGEILIDNPKVLELARQHIAALGRPDFSSKIKLYTVKSRCSAIIRSNRKLSPPSSAKCACLPAGLSLSIAPKR
;
A
#
# COMPACT_ATOMS: atom_id res chain seq x y z
N MET A 1 -12.29 -1.40 -17.51
CA MET A 1 -10.87 -1.36 -17.93
C MET A 1 -10.07 -0.69 -16.83
N GLN A 2 -8.85 -1.17 -16.56
CA GLN A 2 -7.87 -0.53 -15.69
C GLN A 2 -6.70 0.00 -16.52
N ILE A 3 -6.12 1.12 -16.11
CA ILE A 3 -4.89 1.65 -16.69
C ILE A 3 -3.71 0.83 -16.13
N ASP A 4 -3.02 0.11 -17.01
CA ASP A 4 -1.79 -0.64 -16.69
C ASP A 4 -0.54 0.25 -16.81
N LYS A 5 -0.51 1.10 -17.86
CA LYS A 5 0.56 2.07 -18.08
C LYS A 5 -0.04 3.42 -18.43
N GLU A 6 0.43 4.45 -17.76
CA GLU A 6 0.08 5.83 -18.08
C GLU A 6 0.53 6.21 -19.50
N GLU A 7 -0.03 7.29 -20.02
CA GLU A 7 0.36 7.83 -21.32
C GLU A 7 1.84 8.22 -21.32
N ARG A 8 2.49 8.07 -22.47
CA ARG A 8 3.90 8.42 -22.63
C ARG A 8 4.14 9.05 -23.99
N GLY A 9 4.45 10.35 -23.98
CA GLY A 9 4.57 11.13 -25.21
C GLY A 9 3.25 11.10 -25.97
N ASN A 10 3.28 10.69 -27.24
CA ASN A 10 2.08 10.60 -28.08
C ASN A 10 1.35 9.24 -27.98
N LYS A 11 1.80 8.33 -27.09
CA LYS A 11 1.15 7.03 -26.89
C LYS A 11 0.12 7.14 -25.77
N GLY A 12 -1.13 6.82 -26.08
CA GLY A 12 -2.20 6.71 -25.10
C GLY A 12 -1.92 5.63 -24.05
N ALA A 13 -2.68 5.66 -22.96
CA ALA A 13 -2.55 4.72 -21.86
C ALA A 13 -2.79 3.27 -22.30
N ALA A 14 -2.00 2.34 -21.76
CA ALA A 14 -2.25 0.91 -21.94
C ALA A 14 -3.34 0.44 -20.98
N LEU A 15 -4.33 -0.28 -21.49
CA LEU A 15 -5.48 -0.74 -20.72
C LEU A 15 -5.49 -2.26 -20.58
N THR A 16 -6.01 -2.74 -19.45
CA THR A 16 -6.24 -4.17 -19.18
C THR A 16 -7.67 -4.43 -18.68
N THR A 17 -8.21 -5.59 -19.00
CA THR A 17 -9.46 -6.13 -18.42
C THR A 17 -9.19 -6.94 -17.15
N PHE A 18 -7.94 -7.36 -16.93
CA PHE A 18 -7.51 -8.04 -15.71
C PHE A 18 -7.27 -7.01 -14.62
N ILE A 19 -8.35 -6.73 -13.87
CA ILE A 19 -8.31 -5.81 -12.74
C ILE A 19 -7.42 -6.37 -11.63
N SER A 20 -6.67 -5.48 -10.99
CA SER A 20 -5.84 -5.77 -9.83
C SER A 20 -6.13 -4.77 -8.72
N LEU A 21 -6.45 -5.27 -7.53
CA LEU A 21 -6.75 -4.46 -6.35
C LEU A 21 -5.67 -4.71 -5.30
N ALA A 22 -4.71 -3.79 -5.21
CA ALA A 22 -3.61 -3.89 -4.27
C ALA A 22 -4.05 -3.49 -2.85
N GLY A 23 -3.93 -4.41 -1.92
CA GLY A 23 -4.01 -4.21 -0.46
C GLY A 23 -2.64 -4.02 0.16
N SER A 24 -2.57 -4.04 1.50
CA SER A 24 -1.30 -3.90 2.21
C SER A 24 -0.44 -5.16 2.11
N TYR A 25 -1.08 -6.32 2.22
CA TYR A 25 -0.43 -7.63 2.27
C TYR A 25 -0.74 -8.47 1.04
N LEU A 26 -1.90 -8.26 0.44
CA LEU A 26 -2.40 -9.05 -0.68
C LEU A 26 -2.70 -8.18 -1.90
N VAL A 27 -2.68 -8.77 -3.09
CA VAL A 27 -3.23 -8.19 -4.32
C VAL A 27 -4.30 -9.15 -4.83
N LEU A 28 -5.54 -8.68 -4.87
CA LEU A 28 -6.67 -9.43 -5.40
C LEU A 28 -6.75 -9.26 -6.92
N MET A 29 -6.88 -10.35 -7.65
CA MET A 29 -7.04 -10.43 -9.09
C MET A 29 -8.42 -11.05 -9.41
N PRO A 30 -9.53 -10.29 -9.31
CA PRO A 30 -10.87 -10.86 -9.33
C PRO A 30 -11.24 -11.53 -10.66
N ASN A 31 -10.59 -11.14 -11.77
CA ASN A 31 -10.89 -11.64 -13.11
C ASN A 31 -9.77 -12.51 -13.69
N ASN A 32 -8.85 -13.02 -12.86
CA ASN A 32 -7.74 -13.84 -13.32
C ASN A 32 -7.36 -14.93 -12.30
N PRO A 33 -7.96 -16.13 -12.39
CA PRO A 33 -7.67 -17.22 -11.45
C PRO A 33 -6.25 -17.76 -11.59
N ARG A 34 -5.60 -17.53 -12.74
CA ARG A 34 -4.22 -17.95 -12.99
C ARG A 34 -3.20 -17.01 -12.33
N ALA A 35 -3.60 -15.78 -12.01
CA ALA A 35 -2.74 -14.81 -11.36
C ALA A 35 -2.79 -15.00 -9.84
N GLY A 36 -2.06 -15.98 -9.34
CA GLY A 36 -1.91 -16.25 -7.92
C GLY A 36 -0.47 -16.59 -7.52
N GLY A 37 -0.14 -16.40 -6.24
CA GLY A 37 1.10 -16.90 -5.66
C GLY A 37 1.74 -15.98 -4.63
N ILE A 38 2.97 -16.30 -4.25
CA ILE A 38 3.74 -15.58 -3.23
C ILE A 38 4.85 -14.79 -3.92
N SER A 39 5.03 -13.52 -3.53
CA SER A 39 6.10 -12.64 -4.02
C SER A 39 7.44 -13.36 -4.15
N ARG A 40 8.11 -13.18 -5.29
CA ARG A 40 9.43 -13.77 -5.59
C ARG A 40 10.54 -13.34 -4.61
N ARG A 41 10.31 -12.30 -3.82
CA ARG A 41 11.27 -11.82 -2.80
C ARG A 41 11.17 -12.61 -1.48
N ILE A 42 10.24 -13.54 -1.37
CA ILE A 42 10.00 -14.34 -0.17
C ILE A 42 10.43 -15.78 -0.47
N GLU A 43 11.37 -16.28 0.31
CA GLU A 43 12.06 -17.55 0.14
C GLU A 43 12.17 -18.26 1.50
N GLY A 44 12.59 -19.53 1.50
CA GLY A 44 12.77 -20.31 2.74
C GLY A 44 11.46 -20.57 3.49
N ASP A 45 11.56 -20.66 4.82
CA ASP A 45 10.48 -21.05 5.72
C ASP A 45 9.30 -20.07 5.65
N ASP A 46 9.57 -18.76 5.54
CA ASP A 46 8.54 -17.72 5.34
C ASP A 46 7.60 -18.02 4.17
N ARG A 47 8.14 -18.62 3.09
CA ARG A 47 7.34 -18.98 1.91
C ARG A 47 6.43 -20.16 2.19
N THR A 48 6.90 -21.14 2.96
CA THR A 48 6.12 -22.33 3.35
C THR A 48 4.98 -21.91 4.28
N GLU A 49 5.28 -21.13 5.31
CA GLU A 49 4.28 -20.59 6.25
C GLU A 49 3.20 -19.76 5.52
N LEU A 50 3.61 -18.88 4.61
CA LEU A 50 2.65 -18.10 3.83
C LEU A 50 1.81 -18.94 2.88
N LYS A 51 2.35 -20.06 2.38
CA LYS A 51 1.59 -20.97 1.52
C LYS A 51 0.49 -21.68 2.33
N GLU A 52 0.79 -22.07 3.56
CA GLU A 52 -0.19 -22.66 4.48
C GLU A 52 -1.25 -21.63 4.89
N ALA A 53 -0.82 -20.42 5.27
CA ALA A 53 -1.72 -19.33 5.61
C ALA A 53 -2.61 -18.90 4.42
N LEU A 54 -2.10 -18.97 3.19
CA LEU A 54 -2.90 -18.72 1.98
C LEU A 54 -3.96 -19.78 1.76
N ALA A 55 -3.66 -21.05 2.07
CA ALA A 55 -4.60 -22.15 1.88
C ALA A 55 -5.78 -22.11 2.86
N SER A 56 -5.64 -21.40 3.99
CA SER A 56 -6.73 -21.18 4.94
C SER A 56 -7.59 -19.95 4.64
N LEU A 57 -7.25 -19.14 3.62
CA LEU A 57 -8.05 -17.98 3.25
C LEU A 57 -9.29 -18.37 2.44
N GLU A 58 -10.39 -17.70 2.73
CA GLU A 58 -11.64 -17.85 1.99
C GLU A 58 -11.61 -16.95 0.75
N LEU A 59 -11.06 -17.47 -0.35
CA LEU A 59 -11.04 -16.81 -1.65
C LEU A 59 -12.16 -17.35 -2.56
N PRO A 60 -13.07 -16.50 -3.07
CA PRO A 60 -14.09 -16.93 -4.03
C PRO A 60 -13.50 -17.53 -5.30
N ASP A 61 -14.21 -18.50 -5.87
CA ASP A 61 -13.82 -19.17 -7.10
C ASP A 61 -13.62 -18.19 -8.27
N GLY A 62 -12.66 -18.49 -9.13
CA GLY A 62 -12.35 -17.68 -10.30
C GLY A 62 -11.48 -16.44 -10.02
N MET A 63 -11.13 -16.18 -8.75
CA MET A 63 -10.24 -15.08 -8.38
C MET A 63 -8.81 -15.58 -8.14
N GLY A 64 -7.84 -14.71 -8.44
CA GLY A 64 -6.43 -14.92 -8.09
C GLY A 64 -6.00 -14.04 -6.92
N LEU A 65 -4.99 -14.48 -6.17
CA LEU A 65 -4.47 -13.75 -5.02
C LEU A 65 -2.94 -13.81 -4.99
N ILE A 66 -2.30 -12.64 -4.86
CA ILE A 66 -0.84 -12.52 -4.78
C ILE A 66 -0.42 -11.96 -3.43
N VAL A 67 0.44 -12.68 -2.69
CA VAL A 67 1.00 -12.19 -1.42
C VAL A 67 2.17 -11.25 -1.67
N ARG A 68 2.11 -10.06 -1.06
CA ARG A 68 3.15 -9.03 -1.08
C ARG A 68 4.21 -9.33 -0.03
N THR A 69 5.41 -8.80 -0.22
CA THR A 69 6.52 -8.90 0.76
C THR A 69 6.16 -8.35 2.15
N ALA A 70 5.21 -7.42 2.25
CA ALA A 70 4.74 -6.90 3.53
C ALA A 70 3.82 -7.88 4.31
N GLY A 71 3.37 -8.96 3.67
CA GLY A 71 2.55 -10.01 4.29
C GLY A 71 3.35 -11.05 5.09
N VAL A 72 4.68 -11.07 4.98
CA VAL A 72 5.55 -11.97 5.77
C VAL A 72 5.33 -11.73 7.27
N GLY A 73 5.20 -12.82 8.04
CA GLY A 73 4.97 -12.79 9.48
C GLY A 73 3.58 -12.27 9.90
N LYS A 74 2.63 -12.18 8.97
CA LYS A 74 1.23 -11.84 9.29
C LYS A 74 0.42 -13.11 9.52
N SER A 75 -0.47 -13.05 10.51
CA SER A 75 -1.38 -14.15 10.81
C SER A 75 -2.42 -14.32 9.70
N ALA A 76 -2.99 -15.51 9.59
CA ALA A 76 -4.04 -15.81 8.62
C ALA A 76 -5.24 -14.86 8.76
N GLU A 77 -5.60 -14.46 9.98
CA GLU A 77 -6.69 -13.51 10.25
C GLU A 77 -6.38 -12.12 9.68
N ALA A 78 -5.14 -11.65 9.81
CA ALA A 78 -4.72 -10.37 9.24
C ALA A 78 -4.75 -10.38 7.71
N LEU A 79 -4.39 -11.50 7.10
CA LEU A 79 -4.49 -11.70 5.65
C LEU A 79 -5.95 -11.80 5.20
N GLN A 80 -6.80 -12.54 5.92
CA GLN A 80 -8.23 -12.67 5.66
C GLN A 80 -8.95 -11.31 5.78
N TRP A 81 -8.55 -10.48 6.73
CA TRP A 81 -9.09 -9.13 6.88
C TRP A 81 -8.73 -8.25 5.66
N ASP A 82 -7.47 -8.27 5.21
CA ASP A 82 -7.03 -7.52 4.03
C ASP A 82 -7.75 -8.02 2.76
N LEU A 83 -7.96 -9.34 2.63
CA LEU A 83 -8.74 -9.96 1.55
C LEU A 83 -10.20 -9.52 1.56
N SER A 84 -10.86 -9.60 2.72
CA SER A 84 -12.27 -9.22 2.89
C SER A 84 -12.52 -7.77 2.52
N PHE A 85 -11.58 -6.87 2.83
CA PHE A 85 -11.67 -5.48 2.38
C PHE A 85 -11.59 -5.37 0.85
N ARG A 86 -10.69 -6.13 0.20
CA ARG A 86 -10.58 -6.12 -1.27
C ARG A 86 -11.82 -6.68 -1.95
N LEU A 87 -12.42 -7.73 -1.40
CA LEU A 87 -13.66 -8.31 -1.92
C LEU A 87 -14.81 -7.29 -1.86
N LYS A 88 -14.99 -6.60 -0.73
CA LYS A 88 -15.98 -5.50 -0.60
C LYS A 88 -15.72 -4.38 -1.60
N HIS A 89 -14.45 -4.02 -1.83
CA HIS A 89 -14.08 -3.00 -2.81
C HIS A 89 -14.41 -3.46 -4.23
N TRP A 90 -14.17 -4.74 -4.55
CA TRP A 90 -14.54 -5.32 -5.84
C TRP A 90 -16.05 -5.30 -6.07
N GLU A 91 -16.85 -5.69 -5.07
CA GLU A 91 -18.32 -5.59 -5.16
C GLU A 91 -18.79 -4.15 -5.40
N ALA A 92 -18.17 -3.16 -4.74
CA ALA A 92 -18.50 -1.76 -4.96
C ALA A 92 -18.15 -1.30 -6.39
N ILE A 93 -17.05 -1.79 -6.96
CA ILE A 93 -16.67 -1.53 -8.36
C ILE A 93 -17.70 -2.12 -9.31
N GLN A 94 -18.16 -3.36 -9.08
CA GLN A 94 -19.16 -4.02 -9.91
C GLN A 94 -20.50 -3.27 -9.86
N LYS A 95 -21.00 -2.94 -8.66
CA LYS A 95 -22.24 -2.15 -8.48
C LYS A 95 -22.15 -0.79 -9.16
N ALA A 96 -21.01 -0.11 -9.05
CA ALA A 96 -20.81 1.18 -9.72
C ALA A 96 -20.78 1.03 -11.25
N ALA A 97 -20.18 -0.04 -11.77
CA ALA A 97 -20.15 -0.32 -13.21
C ALA A 97 -21.56 -0.57 -13.78
N GLU A 98 -22.43 -1.24 -13.03
CA GLU A 98 -23.82 -1.53 -13.43
C GLU A 98 -24.75 -0.32 -13.30
N SER A 99 -24.40 0.65 -12.44
CA SER A 99 -25.27 1.79 -12.12
C SER A 99 -25.48 2.79 -13.25
N ARG A 100 -24.58 2.85 -14.24
CA ARG A 100 -24.66 3.81 -15.35
C ARG A 100 -23.94 3.27 -16.60
N PRO A 101 -24.37 3.61 -17.82
CA PRO A 101 -23.62 3.30 -19.03
C PRO A 101 -22.27 4.02 -19.10
N ALA A 102 -21.31 3.40 -19.80
CA ALA A 102 -19.98 3.94 -20.10
C ALA A 102 -20.04 5.18 -21.04
N PRO A 103 -19.00 6.04 -21.08
CA PRO A 103 -17.76 5.99 -20.30
C PRO A 103 -17.82 6.83 -19.01
N PHE A 104 -17.29 6.30 -17.91
CA PHE A 104 -17.08 7.07 -16.69
C PHE A 104 -16.02 6.44 -15.78
N LEU A 105 -15.49 7.24 -14.87
CA LEU A 105 -14.56 6.81 -13.84
C LEU A 105 -15.31 6.06 -12.73
N ILE A 106 -14.93 4.80 -12.49
CA ILE A 106 -15.49 3.97 -11.41
C ILE A 106 -14.65 4.11 -10.13
N HIS A 107 -13.33 3.98 -10.28
CA HIS A 107 -12.40 4.03 -9.16
C HIS A 107 -11.19 4.88 -9.54
N GLN A 108 -10.88 5.87 -8.69
CA GLN A 108 -9.63 6.60 -8.73
C GLN A 108 -8.68 5.99 -7.71
N GLU A 109 -7.50 5.59 -8.18
CA GLU A 109 -6.42 5.14 -7.28
C GLU A 109 -6.17 6.21 -6.21
N SER A 110 -5.94 5.75 -4.98
CA SER A 110 -5.91 6.64 -3.82
C SER A 110 -4.78 7.67 -3.88
N ASN A 111 -4.93 8.74 -3.10
CA ASN A 111 -3.93 9.81 -3.03
C ASN A 111 -2.54 9.28 -2.63
N VAL A 112 -1.51 10.10 -2.84
CA VAL A 112 -0.11 9.71 -2.60
C VAL A 112 0.16 9.18 -1.19
N ILE A 113 -0.58 9.67 -0.18
CA ILE A 113 -0.41 9.28 1.22
C ILE A 113 -0.95 7.88 1.45
N VAL A 114 -2.13 7.57 0.92
CA VAL A 114 -2.73 6.24 1.02
C VAL A 114 -1.89 5.22 0.29
N ARG A 115 -1.38 5.55 -0.90
CA ARG A 115 -0.41 4.71 -1.61
C ARG A 115 0.83 4.48 -0.77
N ALA A 116 1.35 5.55 -0.15
CA ALA A 116 2.52 5.43 0.71
C ALA A 116 2.27 4.51 1.92
N PHE A 117 1.11 4.62 2.56
CA PHE A 117 0.75 3.72 3.66
C PHE A 117 0.54 2.28 3.20
N ARG A 118 -0.15 2.07 2.08
CA ARG A 118 -0.33 0.72 1.53
C ARG A 118 1.01 0.05 1.20
N ASP A 119 1.94 0.81 0.59
CA ASP A 119 3.13 0.22 -0.04
C ASP A 119 4.38 0.21 0.86
N TYR A 120 4.49 1.16 1.79
CA TYR A 120 5.68 1.33 2.63
C TYR A 120 5.44 1.09 4.11
N LEU A 121 4.19 1.05 4.60
CA LEU A 121 3.90 0.93 6.03
C LEU A 121 4.23 -0.45 6.59
N ARG A 122 5.44 -0.57 7.13
CA ARG A 122 6.02 -1.79 7.71
C ARG A 122 6.19 -1.65 9.23
N GLN A 123 6.30 -2.77 9.93
CA GLN A 123 6.38 -2.77 11.41
C GLN A 123 7.64 -2.08 11.96
N ASP A 124 8.73 -2.06 11.20
CA ASP A 124 10.00 -1.39 11.49
C ASP A 124 9.91 0.14 11.45
N ILE A 125 8.83 0.70 10.88
CA ILE A 125 8.57 2.14 10.90
C ILE A 125 8.26 2.57 12.34
N GLY A 126 9.12 3.42 12.91
CA GLY A 126 8.94 3.99 14.24
C GLY A 126 7.91 5.11 14.26
N GLU A 127 8.05 6.10 13.37
CA GLU A 127 7.23 7.32 13.36
C GLU A 127 6.90 7.76 11.94
N ILE A 128 5.75 8.41 11.78
CA ILE A 128 5.26 9.02 10.55
C ILE A 128 5.06 10.51 10.84
N LEU A 129 5.98 11.33 10.35
CA LEU A 129 5.94 12.77 10.57
C LEU A 129 5.18 13.45 9.42
N ILE A 130 4.16 14.23 9.76
CA ILE A 130 3.34 15.00 8.82
C ILE A 130 3.34 16.45 9.27
N ASP A 131 3.72 17.37 8.39
CA ASP A 131 3.86 18.81 8.68
C ASP A 131 2.56 19.62 8.54
N ASN A 132 1.56 19.06 7.87
CA ASN A 132 0.26 19.68 7.69
C ASN A 132 -0.82 19.03 8.58
N PRO A 133 -1.44 19.77 9.52
CA PRO A 133 -2.49 19.25 10.40
C PRO A 133 -3.70 18.66 9.66
N LYS A 134 -4.11 19.25 8.53
CA LYS A 134 -5.24 18.73 7.73
C LYS A 134 -4.90 17.37 7.13
N VAL A 135 -3.66 17.22 6.67
CA VAL A 135 -3.17 15.98 6.08
C VAL A 135 -2.98 14.89 7.14
N LEU A 136 -2.56 15.28 8.34
CA LEU A 136 -2.43 14.38 9.48
C LEU A 136 -3.77 13.74 9.85
N GLU A 137 -4.84 14.52 9.87
CA GLU A 137 -6.17 14.00 10.16
C GLU A 137 -6.66 13.03 9.08
N LEU A 138 -6.48 13.40 7.80
CA LEU A 138 -6.76 12.51 6.66
C LEU A 138 -5.97 11.21 6.74
N ALA A 139 -4.70 11.29 7.14
CA ALA A 139 -3.82 10.13 7.29
C ALA A 139 -4.34 9.16 8.36
N ARG A 140 -4.77 9.68 9.52
CA ARG A 140 -5.35 8.85 10.61
C ARG A 140 -6.62 8.14 10.17
N GLN A 141 -7.52 8.87 9.52
CA GLN A 141 -8.76 8.30 8.98
C GLN A 141 -8.46 7.17 7.98
N HIS A 142 -7.46 7.35 7.12
CA HIS A 142 -7.08 6.34 6.14
C HIS A 142 -6.40 5.12 6.76
N ILE A 143 -5.53 5.30 7.75
CA ILE A 143 -4.92 4.17 8.46
C ILE A 143 -5.99 3.33 9.18
N ALA A 144 -6.99 3.99 9.78
CA ALA A 144 -8.14 3.30 10.37
C ALA A 144 -8.94 2.54 9.30
N ALA A 145 -9.22 3.17 8.15
CA ALA A 145 -9.92 2.54 7.03
C ALA A 145 -9.15 1.36 6.42
N LEU A 146 -7.80 1.40 6.42
CA LEU A 146 -6.93 0.31 5.97
C LEU A 146 -6.81 -0.83 6.99
N GLY A 147 -7.47 -0.75 8.15
CA GLY A 147 -7.40 -1.78 9.21
C GLY A 147 -6.05 -1.89 9.88
N ARG A 148 -5.31 -0.78 9.95
CA ARG A 148 -3.97 -0.71 10.55
C ARG A 148 -3.95 0.22 11.75
N PRO A 149 -4.87 0.11 12.72
CA PRO A 149 -4.97 1.06 13.85
C PRO A 149 -3.68 1.12 14.67
N ASP A 150 -2.86 0.07 14.65
CA ASP A 150 -1.53 -0.02 15.26
C ASP A 150 -0.56 1.07 14.78
N PHE A 151 -0.77 1.65 13.59
CA PHE A 151 0.04 2.76 13.07
C PHE A 151 -0.53 4.15 13.38
N SER A 152 -1.75 4.25 13.90
CA SER A 152 -2.36 5.55 14.21
C SER A 152 -1.56 6.33 15.26
N SER A 153 -1.03 5.61 16.27
CA SER A 153 -0.18 6.18 17.33
C SER A 153 1.19 6.63 16.83
N LYS A 154 1.64 6.12 15.67
CA LYS A 154 2.91 6.48 15.05
C LYS A 154 2.80 7.75 14.20
N ILE A 155 1.60 8.21 13.86
CA ILE A 155 1.38 9.46 13.12
C ILE A 155 1.49 10.67 14.06
N LYS A 156 2.52 11.49 13.84
CA LYS A 156 2.83 12.69 14.63
C LYS A 156 2.89 13.94 13.75
N LEU A 157 2.45 15.06 14.32
CA LEU A 157 2.61 16.36 13.68
C LEU A 157 4.08 16.77 13.75
N TYR A 158 4.67 17.06 12.61
CA TYR A 158 6.00 17.64 12.54
C TYR A 158 5.93 19.08 13.07
N THR A 159 6.72 19.38 14.10
CA THR A 159 6.92 20.74 14.60
C THR A 159 8.40 21.10 14.55
N VAL A 160 8.75 22.37 14.42
CA VAL A 160 10.16 22.82 14.34
C VAL A 160 10.96 22.37 15.58
N LYS A 161 10.32 22.22 16.74
CA LYS A 161 10.91 21.71 17.98
C LYS A 161 11.29 20.22 17.89
N SER A 162 10.61 19.45 17.04
CA SER A 162 10.93 18.05 16.71
C SER A 162 12.26 17.90 15.94
N ARG A 163 12.87 18.99 15.43
CA ARG A 163 14.24 18.96 14.86
C ARG A 163 15.31 18.62 15.88
N CYS A 164 15.14 19.05 17.14
CA CYS A 164 16.21 18.94 18.13
C CYS A 164 16.49 17.49 18.57
N SER A 165 15.59 16.54 18.34
CA SER A 165 15.85 15.11 18.57
C SER A 165 16.21 14.34 17.28
N ALA A 166 15.77 14.81 16.11
CA ALA A 166 15.94 14.12 14.82
C ALA A 166 17.23 14.47 14.06
N ILE A 167 17.90 15.58 14.41
CA ILE A 167 19.18 15.97 13.79
C ILE A 167 20.33 15.63 14.73
N ILE A 168 20.87 14.42 14.60
CA ILE A 168 22.27 14.15 14.95
C ILE A 168 23.00 13.71 13.68
N ARG A 169 23.86 14.62 13.20
CA ARG A 169 24.96 14.49 12.23
C ARG A 169 24.64 13.93 10.84
N SER A 170 24.47 14.85 9.89
CA SER A 170 25.30 14.81 8.69
C SER A 170 25.52 16.23 8.15
N ASN A 171 26.58 16.86 8.65
CA ASN A 171 27.17 18.04 8.01
C ASN A 171 28.13 17.52 6.94
N ARG A 172 27.70 17.41 5.68
CA ARG A 172 28.60 17.45 4.51
C ARG A 172 27.83 17.60 3.20
N LYS A 173 28.35 18.52 2.38
CA LYS A 173 27.98 18.84 1.00
C LYS A 173 28.17 17.62 0.06
N LEU A 174 27.29 17.53 -0.96
CA LEU A 174 27.35 16.79 -2.25
C LEU A 174 27.29 15.23 -2.29
N SER A 175 26.23 14.74 -3.00
CA SER A 175 26.04 13.53 -3.86
C SER A 175 26.47 12.10 -3.41
N PRO A 176 25.79 11.02 -3.90
CA PRO A 176 25.44 9.81 -3.12
C PRO A 176 26.44 8.65 -3.27
N PRO A 177 26.44 7.64 -2.37
CA PRO A 177 25.67 6.41 -2.67
C PRO A 177 25.08 5.66 -1.43
N SER A 178 24.11 4.78 -1.74
CA SER A 178 23.67 3.58 -1.03
C SER A 178 23.71 3.55 0.51
N SER A 179 22.57 3.83 1.16
CA SER A 179 22.02 3.00 2.28
C SER A 179 20.95 3.70 3.13
N ALA A 180 20.59 4.96 2.89
CA ALA A 180 19.44 5.60 3.55
C ALA A 180 18.41 6.09 2.52
N LYS A 181 17.24 5.43 2.46
CA LYS A 181 16.14 5.82 1.57
C LYS A 181 15.30 6.92 2.22
N CYS A 182 15.75 8.18 2.12
CA CYS A 182 14.82 9.31 2.19
C CYS A 182 14.10 9.40 0.85
N ALA A 183 12.82 9.05 0.80
CA ALA A 183 11.98 9.25 -0.38
C ALA A 183 11.28 10.61 -0.26
N CYS A 184 11.76 11.62 -1.00
CA CYS A 184 11.02 12.85 -1.20
C CYS A 184 9.85 12.56 -2.15
N LEU A 185 8.61 12.76 -1.71
CA LEU A 185 7.42 12.72 -2.58
C LEU A 185 7.17 14.14 -3.11
N PRO A 186 6.87 14.32 -4.42
CA PRO A 186 6.68 15.64 -5.00
C PRO A 186 5.29 16.18 -4.63
N ALA A 187 5.18 16.87 -3.49
CA ALA A 187 4.06 17.77 -3.12
C ALA A 187 4.28 18.51 -1.78
N GLY A 188 5.54 18.76 -1.35
CA GLY A 188 5.81 19.42 -0.06
C GLY A 188 5.47 18.56 1.18
N LEU A 189 5.31 17.25 1.02
CA LEU A 189 5.12 16.29 2.10
C LEU A 189 6.45 15.56 2.37
N SER A 190 7.08 15.85 3.51
CA SER A 190 8.26 15.11 3.96
C SER A 190 7.84 13.90 4.80
N LEU A 191 7.83 12.70 4.21
CA LEU A 191 7.69 11.45 4.94
C LEU A 191 9.09 10.96 5.36
N SER A 192 9.49 11.23 6.61
CA SER A 192 10.73 10.68 7.17
C SER A 192 10.46 9.34 7.85
N ILE A 193 10.91 8.26 7.23
CA ILE A 193 10.89 6.90 7.81
C ILE A 193 12.28 6.63 8.38
N ALA A 194 12.42 6.68 9.70
CA ALA A 194 13.65 6.30 10.39
C ALA A 194 13.55 4.83 10.86
N PRO A 195 14.54 3.97 10.57
CA PRO A 195 14.59 2.61 11.12
C PRO A 195 14.86 2.67 12.63
N LYS A 196 14.27 1.73 13.38
CA LYS A 196 14.53 1.55 14.82
C LYS A 196 16.02 1.25 15.06
N ARG A 197 16.58 1.84 16.12
CA ARG A 197 17.90 1.48 16.67
C ARG A 197 17.89 0.07 17.21
#